data_AF-A0A2M8NH70-F1
#
_entry.id   AF-A0A2M8NH70-F1
#
_cell.length_a   1.000
_cell.length_b   1.000
_cell.length_c   1.000
_cell.angle_alpha   90.00
_cell.angle_beta   90.00
_cell.angle_gamma   90.00
#
_symmetry.space_group_name_H-M   'P 1'
#
loop_
_entity.id
_entity.type
_entity.pdbx_description
1 polymer ?
#
loop_
_entity_poly.entity_id
_entity_poly.type
_entity_poly.pdbx_seq_one_letter_code
_entity_poly.pdbx_strand_id
1 'polypeptide(L)'
;ELERIGEEREKTGVFTGGCAINPVNGEKIPIWIADYVLITYGTGAIMAVPAHDERDYAFAKQFGLEIRPVIKPEGAADGYIDEAAWTGEGYMINSGRFNGTFSNGDKGRKNPAISAVIDWLEAQGIGKEAVNYRLRDWLISRQRYWGSPIPMIFREDGTIETVPDDQLPVELPHDVKITGVGNPLAAHPSFVNTIDSQGKPAKRETDTMDTFMCSSWYHLRYLSPQYDKAPFDPEEAAYWLPVDVYTGGAEHATMHLLYARWFNKALRDLGVFDDAIRIAKEHGRDLNVDEPYLLLRNQGQILGEERKG
;
A
#
# COMPACT_ATOMS: atom_id res chain seq x y z
N GLU A 1 -1.41 -15.73 1.73
CA GLU A 1 -1.04 -14.61 2.65
C GLU A 1 -2.13 -14.36 3.68
N LEU A 2 -3.38 -14.15 3.28
CA LEU A 2 -4.54 -14.05 4.19
C LEU A 2 -4.65 -15.25 5.16
N GLU A 3 -4.39 -16.47 4.70
CA GLU A 3 -4.35 -17.68 5.55
C GLU A 3 -3.23 -17.70 6.61
N ARG A 4 -2.17 -16.90 6.45
CA ARG A 4 -1.05 -16.77 7.41
C ARG A 4 -1.29 -15.65 8.43
N ILE A 5 -2.23 -14.74 8.14
CA ILE A 5 -2.56 -13.57 8.96
C ILE A 5 -3.70 -13.87 9.95
N GLY A 6 -4.47 -14.95 9.72
CA GLY A 6 -5.56 -15.35 10.61
C GLY A 6 -5.11 -15.55 12.06
N GLU A 7 -5.80 -14.90 12.99
CA GLU A 7 -5.50 -14.93 14.43
C GLU A 7 -5.83 -16.29 15.07
N GLU A 8 -6.72 -17.08 14.46
CA GLU A 8 -7.24 -18.34 15.02
C GLU A 8 -6.36 -19.58 14.76
N ARG A 9 -5.22 -19.44 14.08
CA ARG A 9 -4.35 -20.58 13.76
C ARG A 9 -3.23 -20.73 14.80
N GLU A 10 -2.96 -21.98 15.19
CA GLU A 10 -1.78 -22.35 15.97
C GLU A 10 -0.52 -21.84 15.27
N LYS A 11 0.32 -21.09 15.99
CA LYS A 11 1.53 -20.49 15.41
C LYS A 11 2.53 -21.60 15.12
N THR A 12 3.16 -21.55 13.96
CA THR A 12 4.19 -22.52 13.60
C THR A 12 5.53 -21.84 13.39
N GLY A 13 6.60 -22.52 13.80
CA GLY A 13 7.95 -22.03 13.58
C GLY A 13 9.02 -23.08 13.82
N VAL A 14 10.20 -22.82 13.26
CA VAL A 14 11.36 -23.70 13.35
C VAL A 14 12.58 -22.88 13.72
N PHE A 15 13.33 -23.36 14.72
CA PHE A 15 14.63 -22.79 15.06
C PHE A 15 15.62 -23.06 13.95
N THR A 16 16.32 -22.01 13.48
CA THR A 16 17.24 -22.12 12.34
C THR A 16 18.57 -22.80 12.68
N GLY A 17 18.88 -22.98 13.97
CA GLY A 17 20.22 -23.36 14.44
C GLY A 17 21.18 -22.18 14.58
N GLY A 18 20.80 -20.98 14.10
CA GLY A 18 21.60 -19.77 14.17
C GLY A 18 21.16 -18.80 15.28
N CYS A 19 22.08 -17.92 15.67
CA CYS A 19 21.81 -16.82 16.60
C CYS A 19 22.28 -15.49 16.02
N ALA A 20 21.61 -14.40 16.39
CA ALA A 20 22.06 -13.03 16.19
C ALA A 20 22.59 -12.44 17.51
N ILE A 21 23.32 -11.33 17.42
CA ILE A 21 23.72 -10.54 18.58
C ILE A 21 22.80 -9.32 18.66
N ASN A 22 22.11 -9.13 19.78
CA ASN A 22 21.36 -7.91 20.03
C ASN A 22 22.36 -6.76 20.23
N PRO A 23 22.34 -5.72 19.38
CA PRO A 23 23.37 -4.68 19.40
C PRO A 23 23.26 -3.73 20.61
N VAL A 24 22.15 -3.79 21.38
CA VAL A 24 21.93 -2.94 22.55
C VAL A 24 22.59 -3.51 23.81
N ASN A 25 22.57 -4.84 23.99
CA ASN A 25 23.07 -5.52 25.20
C ASN A 25 24.14 -6.59 24.93
N GLY A 26 24.45 -6.90 23.66
CA GLY A 26 25.43 -7.90 23.27
C GLY A 26 25.00 -9.36 23.48
N GLU A 27 23.75 -9.62 23.89
CA GLU A 27 23.24 -10.96 24.14
C GLU A 27 23.00 -11.72 22.83
N LYS A 28 23.20 -13.05 22.87
CA LYS A 28 22.85 -13.94 21.77
C LYS A 28 21.36 -14.24 21.79
N ILE A 29 20.68 -13.94 20.69
CA ILE A 29 19.25 -14.21 20.50
C ILE A 29 19.05 -15.28 19.40
N PRO A 30 18.16 -16.28 19.60
CA PRO A 30 17.94 -17.33 18.61
C PRO A 30 17.18 -16.79 17.40
N ILE A 31 17.53 -17.29 16.20
CA ILE A 31 16.83 -16.94 14.97
C ILE A 31 15.82 -18.03 14.62
N TRP A 32 14.57 -17.64 14.41
CA TRP A 32 13.46 -18.53 14.06
C TRP A 32 12.86 -18.15 12.70
N ILE A 33 12.36 -19.15 12.00
CA ILE A 33 11.45 -18.95 10.87
C ILE A 33 10.04 -19.18 11.40
N ALA A 34 9.15 -18.21 11.22
CA ALA A 34 7.78 -18.26 11.71
C ALA A 34 6.78 -17.88 10.60
N ASP A 35 5.60 -18.49 10.62
CA ASP A 35 4.56 -18.30 9.61
C ASP A 35 3.95 -16.89 9.59
N TYR A 36 3.88 -16.22 10.74
CA TYR A 36 3.30 -14.88 10.87
C TYR A 36 4.23 -13.74 10.41
N VAL A 37 5.49 -14.04 10.09
CA VAL A 37 6.43 -13.07 9.51
C VAL A 37 6.29 -13.05 7.99
N LEU A 38 5.90 -11.90 7.45
CA LEU A 38 5.65 -11.70 6.02
C LEU A 38 6.91 -11.17 5.33
N ILE A 39 7.42 -11.91 4.34
CA ILE A 39 8.63 -11.52 3.58
C ILE A 39 8.48 -10.19 2.83
N THR A 40 7.23 -9.86 2.46
CA THR A 40 6.85 -8.63 1.73
C THR A 40 6.65 -7.43 2.66
N TYR A 41 6.81 -7.60 3.97
CA TYR A 41 6.60 -6.54 4.96
C TYR A 41 7.92 -6.17 5.65
N GLY A 42 8.25 -4.87 5.66
CA GLY A 42 9.51 -4.37 6.20
C GLY A 42 10.70 -4.99 5.45
N THR A 43 11.61 -5.64 6.18
CA THR A 43 12.77 -6.35 5.62
C THR A 43 12.55 -7.86 5.47
N GLY A 44 11.32 -8.34 5.72
CA GLY A 44 11.03 -9.77 5.82
C GLY A 44 11.57 -10.43 7.10
N ALA A 45 12.11 -9.65 8.03
CA ALA A 45 12.53 -10.06 9.36
C ALA A 45 12.02 -9.07 10.40
N ILE A 46 11.67 -9.57 11.59
CA ILE A 46 11.26 -8.76 12.74
C ILE A 46 12.11 -9.10 13.95
N MET A 47 12.25 -8.15 14.87
CA MET A 47 12.67 -8.46 16.24
C MET A 47 11.41 -8.83 17.03
N ALA A 48 11.40 -10.01 17.65
CA ALA A 48 10.29 -10.43 18.50
C ALA A 48 10.44 -9.80 19.89
N VAL A 49 9.38 -9.18 20.41
CA VAL A 49 9.35 -8.60 21.76
C VAL A 49 8.16 -9.17 22.53
N PRO A 50 8.24 -10.43 23.02
CA PRO A 50 7.09 -11.15 23.57
C PRO A 50 6.37 -10.45 24.73
N ALA A 51 7.08 -9.66 25.54
CA ALA A 51 6.45 -8.93 26.62
C ALA A 51 5.51 -7.80 26.14
N HIS A 52 5.63 -7.34 24.89
CA HIS A 52 4.94 -6.14 24.39
C HIS A 52 4.30 -6.30 23.00
N ASP A 53 4.25 -7.52 22.45
CA ASP A 53 3.48 -7.87 21.25
C ASP A 53 2.76 -9.20 21.49
N GLU A 54 1.44 -9.21 21.31
CA GLU A 54 0.58 -10.37 21.60
C GLU A 54 0.91 -11.60 20.72
N ARG A 55 1.33 -11.38 19.48
CA ARG A 55 1.68 -12.47 18.54
C ARG A 55 3.01 -13.09 18.94
N ASP A 56 3.98 -12.25 19.30
CA ASP A 56 5.27 -12.70 19.81
C ASP A 56 5.12 -13.40 21.17
N TYR A 57 4.22 -12.93 22.03
CA TYR A 57 3.89 -13.57 23.31
C TYR A 57 3.35 -14.99 23.09
N ALA A 58 2.35 -15.13 22.22
CA ALA A 58 1.77 -16.43 21.91
C ALA A 58 2.82 -17.40 21.36
N PHE A 59 3.67 -16.93 20.42
CA PHE A 59 4.76 -17.73 19.86
C PHE A 59 5.79 -18.11 20.94
N ALA A 60 6.25 -17.16 21.74
CA ALA A 60 7.22 -17.42 22.81
C ALA A 60 6.70 -18.41 23.85
N LYS A 61 5.42 -18.28 24.23
CA LYS A 61 4.77 -19.21 25.18
C LYS A 61 4.68 -20.62 24.61
N GLN A 62 4.34 -20.77 23.33
CA GLN A 62 4.22 -22.07 22.67
C GLN A 62 5.57 -22.78 22.53
N PHE A 63 6.64 -22.04 22.20
CA PHE A 63 7.97 -22.60 21.96
C PHE A 63 8.92 -22.48 23.17
N GLY A 64 8.44 -22.02 24.32
CA GLY A 64 9.23 -21.91 25.56
C GLY A 64 10.38 -20.90 25.48
N LEU A 65 10.17 -19.80 24.75
CA LEU A 65 11.16 -18.73 24.60
C LEU A 65 11.09 -17.73 25.76
N GLU A 66 12.19 -17.02 26.01
CA GLU A 66 12.27 -16.01 27.06
C GLU A 66 11.30 -14.85 26.82
N ILE A 67 10.56 -14.46 27.85
CA ILE A 67 9.69 -13.30 27.88
C ILE A 67 10.25 -12.32 28.91
N ARG A 68 10.79 -11.17 28.43
CA ARG A 68 11.46 -10.17 29.27
C ARG A 68 10.71 -8.84 29.22
N PRO A 69 10.04 -8.42 30.32
CA PRO A 69 9.41 -7.10 30.40
C PRO A 69 10.44 -5.99 30.31
N VAL A 70 10.24 -5.06 29.37
CA VAL A 70 11.04 -3.85 29.20
C VAL A 70 10.23 -2.56 29.31
N ILE A 71 8.90 -2.65 29.41
CA ILE A 71 7.98 -1.56 29.75
C ILE A 71 7.16 -1.97 30.98
N LYS A 72 7.13 -1.09 31.98
CA LYS A 72 6.34 -1.26 33.20
C LYS A 72 5.19 -0.25 33.23
N PRO A 73 3.92 -0.66 33.43
CA PRO A 73 2.80 0.26 33.63
C PRO A 73 3.07 1.24 34.78
N GLU A 74 2.57 2.46 34.68
CA GLU A 74 2.65 3.41 35.80
C GLU A 74 1.95 2.85 37.04
N GLY A 75 2.59 2.97 38.21
CA GLY A 75 2.06 2.44 39.47
C GLY A 75 2.30 0.93 39.71
N ALA A 76 2.84 0.18 38.75
CA ALA A 76 3.19 -1.22 38.99
C ALA A 76 4.41 -1.36 39.93
N ALA A 77 4.38 -2.41 40.76
CA ALA A 77 5.41 -2.70 41.75
C ALA A 77 6.80 -2.94 41.12
N ASP A 78 7.84 -2.82 41.93
CA ASP A 78 9.19 -3.21 41.52
C ASP A 78 9.25 -4.73 41.35
N GLY A 79 9.88 -5.18 40.24
CA GLY A 79 9.86 -6.59 39.85
C GLY A 79 8.60 -7.02 39.09
N TYR A 80 7.94 -6.10 38.39
CA TYR A 80 6.81 -6.39 37.49
C TYR A 80 7.10 -7.58 36.55
N ILE A 81 6.19 -8.56 36.55
CA ILE A 81 6.19 -9.73 35.66
C ILE A 81 4.89 -9.69 34.86
N ASP A 82 5.01 -9.81 33.55
CA ASP A 82 3.87 -9.86 32.63
C ASP A 82 3.16 -11.22 32.71
N GLU A 83 1.87 -11.22 33.10
CA GLU A 83 1.00 -12.39 32.94
C GLU A 83 0.50 -12.55 31.49
N ALA A 84 0.55 -11.45 30.72
CA ALA A 84 0.24 -11.34 29.30
C ALA A 84 1.06 -10.20 28.67
N ALA A 85 1.10 -10.09 27.34
CA ALA A 85 1.81 -8.98 26.70
C ALA A 85 1.22 -7.61 27.11
N TRP A 86 2.05 -6.72 27.64
CA TRP A 86 1.67 -5.34 27.93
C TRP A 86 1.95 -4.44 26.71
N THR A 87 0.89 -3.98 26.05
CA THR A 87 0.96 -3.12 24.85
C THR A 87 0.67 -1.63 25.15
N GLY A 88 0.43 -1.30 26.42
CA GLY A 88 0.06 0.05 26.86
C GLY A 88 1.26 0.97 27.15
N GLU A 89 0.94 2.14 27.66
CA GLU A 89 1.92 3.13 28.12
C GLU A 89 2.68 2.66 29.36
N GLY A 90 3.86 3.22 29.61
CA GLY A 90 4.64 2.87 30.79
C GLY A 90 6.09 3.37 30.75
N TYR A 91 6.86 2.99 31.75
CA TYR A 91 8.27 3.37 31.88
C TYR A 91 9.18 2.24 31.42
N MET A 92 10.26 2.59 30.72
CA MET A 92 11.28 1.63 30.35
C MET A 92 11.95 1.04 31.59
N ILE A 93 12.02 -0.28 31.66
CA ILE A 93 12.74 -1.07 32.65
C ILE A 93 13.63 -2.09 31.93
N ASN A 94 14.61 -2.67 32.61
CA ASN A 94 15.52 -3.68 32.02
C ASN A 94 16.18 -3.25 30.69
N SER A 95 16.32 -1.94 30.47
CA SER A 95 16.74 -1.29 29.22
C SER A 95 18.01 -0.46 29.39
N GLY A 96 18.80 -0.76 30.44
CA GLY A 96 20.07 -0.10 30.74
C GLY A 96 19.92 1.41 30.87
N ARG A 97 20.57 2.16 29.97
CA ARG A 97 20.58 3.64 30.00
C ARG A 97 19.23 4.30 29.74
N PHE A 98 18.28 3.56 29.18
CA PHE A 98 16.95 4.10 28.87
C PHE A 98 15.96 3.93 30.03
N ASN A 99 16.34 3.22 31.09
CA ASN A 99 15.49 3.00 32.26
C ASN A 99 14.90 4.31 32.80
N GLY A 100 13.61 4.30 33.11
CA GLY A 100 12.86 5.47 33.59
C GLY A 100 12.38 6.42 32.49
N THR A 101 12.70 6.18 31.22
CA THR A 101 12.12 6.94 30.10
C THR A 101 10.67 6.50 29.89
N PHE A 102 9.74 7.46 29.77
CA PHE A 102 8.34 7.19 29.56
C PHE A 102 8.02 6.89 28.09
N SER A 103 7.30 5.79 27.84
CA SER A 103 6.69 5.40 26.57
C SER A 103 5.20 5.72 26.63
N ASN A 104 4.77 6.69 25.84
CA ASN A 104 3.41 7.23 25.83
C ASN A 104 2.47 6.54 24.81
N GLY A 105 2.84 5.37 24.29
CA GLY A 105 2.03 4.63 23.32
C GLY A 105 1.99 5.20 21.89
N ASP A 106 2.52 6.41 21.66
CA ASP A 106 2.61 6.97 20.32
C ASP A 106 3.62 6.23 19.44
N LYS A 107 3.47 6.37 18.11
CA LYS A 107 4.42 5.83 17.13
C LYS A 107 5.50 6.84 16.75
N GLY A 108 6.69 6.32 16.45
CA GLY A 108 7.83 7.11 15.96
C GLY A 108 8.32 8.15 16.97
N ARG A 109 8.89 9.25 16.49
CA ARG A 109 9.52 10.31 17.30
C ARG A 109 8.59 11.02 18.28
N LYS A 110 7.26 10.87 18.15
CA LYS A 110 6.30 11.43 19.12
C LYS A 110 6.38 10.74 20.49
N ASN A 111 6.89 9.52 20.53
CA ASN A 111 7.11 8.78 21.75
C ASN A 111 8.54 9.01 22.28
N PRO A 112 8.71 9.57 23.50
CA PRO A 112 10.02 9.87 24.07
C PRO A 112 10.96 8.65 24.17
N ALA A 113 10.44 7.47 24.53
CA ALA A 113 11.21 6.24 24.60
C ALA A 113 11.71 5.81 23.21
N ILE A 114 10.82 5.83 22.20
CA ILE A 114 11.20 5.52 20.82
C ILE A 114 12.24 6.52 20.30
N SER A 115 12.02 7.82 20.52
CA SER A 115 12.94 8.87 20.08
C SER A 115 14.34 8.70 20.66
N ALA A 116 14.44 8.48 21.98
CA ALA A 116 15.73 8.32 22.67
C ALA A 116 16.51 7.08 22.17
N VAL A 117 15.81 5.98 21.87
CA VAL A 117 16.44 4.78 21.32
C VAL A 117 16.90 4.99 19.88
N ILE A 118 16.11 5.66 19.04
CA ILE A 118 16.51 5.96 17.66
C ILE A 118 17.76 6.85 17.66
N ASP A 119 17.79 7.94 18.44
CA ASP A 119 18.95 8.83 18.53
C ASP A 119 20.22 8.07 18.93
N TRP A 120 20.09 7.15 19.87
CA TRP A 120 21.22 6.34 20.30
C TRP A 120 21.68 5.35 19.23
N LEU A 121 20.76 4.63 18.57
CA LEU A 121 21.08 3.70 17.48
C LEU A 121 21.80 4.39 16.31
N GLU A 122 21.35 5.60 15.97
CA GLU A 122 21.97 6.45 14.93
C GLU A 122 23.36 6.92 15.35
N ALA A 123 23.53 7.39 16.60
CA ALA A 123 24.82 7.80 17.13
C ALA A 123 25.84 6.65 17.22
N GLN A 124 25.37 5.41 17.39
CA GLN A 124 26.22 4.21 17.38
C GLN A 124 26.48 3.65 15.97
N GLY A 125 25.79 4.15 14.93
CA GLY A 125 25.95 3.67 13.55
C GLY A 125 25.40 2.25 13.30
N ILE A 126 24.51 1.76 14.16
CA ILE A 126 23.96 0.40 14.14
C ILE A 126 22.46 0.37 13.80
N GLY A 127 21.87 1.53 13.50
CA GLY A 127 20.49 1.68 13.08
C GLY A 127 20.22 3.07 12.52
N LYS A 128 19.06 3.22 11.87
CA LYS A 128 18.55 4.50 11.38
C LYS A 128 17.03 4.52 11.42
N GLU A 129 16.45 5.71 11.50
CA GLU A 129 15.00 5.87 11.37
C GLU A 129 14.52 5.43 9.98
N ALA A 130 13.38 4.75 9.95
CA ALA A 130 12.68 4.38 8.72
C ALA A 130 11.17 4.55 8.91
N VAL A 131 10.53 5.23 7.96
CA VAL A 131 9.07 5.37 7.91
C VAL A 131 8.51 4.27 7.01
N ASN A 132 7.61 3.45 7.57
CA ASN A 132 6.96 2.36 6.86
C ASN A 132 5.46 2.61 6.77
N TYR A 133 4.87 2.27 5.63
CA TYR A 133 3.42 2.31 5.41
C TYR A 133 2.85 0.90 5.41
N ARG A 134 1.63 0.75 5.94
CA ARG A 134 0.86 -0.49 5.77
C ARG A 134 0.34 -0.63 4.34
N LEU A 135 0.13 0.50 3.65
CA LEU A 135 -0.24 0.53 2.23
C LEU A 135 0.84 -0.16 1.41
N ARG A 136 0.41 -0.95 0.43
CA ARG A 136 1.27 -1.62 -0.56
C ARG A 136 0.97 -1.05 -1.93
N ASP A 137 1.89 -1.28 -2.86
CA ASP A 137 1.68 -0.91 -4.26
C ASP A 137 0.46 -1.62 -4.86
N TRP A 138 -0.19 -0.93 -5.80
CA TRP A 138 -1.38 -1.43 -6.44
C TRP A 138 -1.04 -2.43 -7.55
N LEU A 139 -1.37 -3.70 -7.31
CA LEU A 139 -1.26 -4.75 -8.32
C LEU A 139 -2.40 -4.60 -9.34
N ILE A 140 -2.10 -4.06 -10.51
CA ILE A 140 -3.08 -3.77 -11.57
C ILE A 140 -3.24 -4.89 -12.61
N SER A 141 -2.25 -5.78 -12.78
CA SER A 141 -2.33 -6.83 -13.80
C SER A 141 -3.32 -7.92 -13.40
N ARG A 142 -4.11 -8.40 -14.36
CA ARG A 142 -5.04 -9.51 -14.20
C ARG A 142 -4.85 -10.49 -15.35
N GLN A 143 -4.66 -11.77 -15.01
CA GLN A 143 -4.66 -12.87 -15.98
C GLN A 143 -6.10 -13.22 -16.39
N ARG A 144 -6.81 -12.24 -16.93
CA ARG A 144 -8.22 -12.33 -17.36
C ARG A 144 -8.35 -11.73 -18.75
N TYR A 145 -9.33 -12.22 -19.50
CA TYR A 145 -9.61 -11.70 -20.84
C TYR A 145 -10.36 -10.36 -20.82
N TRP A 146 -11.36 -10.22 -19.93
CA TRP A 146 -12.26 -9.07 -19.94
C TRP A 146 -11.72 -7.90 -19.12
N GLY A 147 -10.85 -7.10 -19.74
CA GLY A 147 -10.29 -5.87 -19.20
C GLY A 147 -9.47 -5.11 -20.24
N SER A 148 -9.11 -3.88 -19.96
CA SER A 148 -8.29 -3.08 -20.89
C SER A 148 -6.88 -3.69 -21.03
N PRO A 149 -6.41 -4.01 -22.25
CA PRO A 149 -5.05 -4.50 -22.45
C PRO A 149 -4.00 -3.53 -21.93
N ILE A 150 -2.98 -4.05 -21.26
CA ILE A 150 -1.86 -3.24 -20.79
C ILE A 150 -0.96 -2.90 -22.01
N PRO A 151 -0.70 -1.61 -22.32
CA PRO A 151 -0.04 -1.19 -23.55
C PRO A 151 1.49 -1.31 -23.45
N MET A 152 1.97 -2.53 -23.16
CA MET A 152 3.40 -2.85 -23.07
C MET A 152 3.78 -3.95 -24.07
N ILE A 153 5.02 -3.89 -24.55
CA ILE A 153 5.64 -4.85 -25.47
C ILE A 153 6.94 -5.38 -24.85
N PHE A 154 7.08 -6.70 -24.84
CA PHE A 154 8.29 -7.43 -24.45
C PHE A 154 9.14 -7.72 -25.69
N ARG A 155 10.38 -7.22 -25.69
CA ARG A 155 11.35 -7.45 -26.76
C ARG A 155 12.09 -8.78 -26.56
N GLU A 156 12.66 -9.33 -27.63
CA GLU A 156 13.44 -10.57 -27.59
C GLU A 156 14.72 -10.47 -26.75
N ASP A 157 15.28 -9.27 -26.59
CA ASP A 157 16.45 -9.01 -25.76
C ASP A 157 16.14 -8.94 -24.25
N GLY A 158 14.88 -9.13 -23.86
CA GLY A 158 14.41 -9.10 -22.48
C GLY A 158 14.04 -7.70 -21.96
N THR A 159 14.17 -6.66 -22.78
CA THR A 159 13.71 -5.31 -22.43
C THR A 159 12.21 -5.13 -22.70
N ILE A 160 11.63 -4.06 -22.14
CA ILE A 160 10.21 -3.71 -22.25
C ILE A 160 10.09 -2.31 -22.85
N GLU A 161 9.11 -2.10 -23.73
CA GLU A 161 8.72 -0.79 -24.25
C GLU A 161 7.21 -0.58 -24.18
N THR A 162 6.76 0.68 -24.24
CA THR A 162 5.33 1.03 -24.35
C THR A 162 4.86 0.93 -25.79
N VAL A 163 3.58 0.61 -25.99
CA VAL A 163 2.94 0.75 -27.31
C VAL A 163 2.95 2.24 -27.72
N PRO A 164 3.34 2.58 -28.97
CA PRO A 164 3.30 3.97 -29.46
C PRO A 164 1.89 4.57 -29.45
N ASP A 165 1.80 5.89 -29.21
CA ASP A 165 0.51 6.61 -29.11
C ASP A 165 -0.37 6.45 -30.35
N ASP A 166 0.23 6.42 -31.55
CA ASP A 166 -0.47 6.25 -32.83
C ASP A 166 -0.97 4.82 -33.08
N GLN A 167 -0.62 3.87 -32.21
CA GLN A 167 -1.10 2.49 -32.20
C GLN A 167 -2.11 2.21 -31.08
N LEU A 168 -2.46 3.23 -30.28
CA LEU A 168 -3.53 3.12 -29.31
C LEU A 168 -4.91 3.31 -29.99
N PRO A 169 -5.96 2.60 -29.53
CA PRO A 169 -5.96 1.63 -28.44
C PRO A 169 -5.43 0.25 -28.87
N VAL A 170 -4.85 -0.48 -27.91
CA VAL A 170 -4.65 -1.93 -28.06
C VAL A 170 -6.01 -2.61 -27.89
N GLU A 171 -6.62 -3.01 -29.00
CA GLU A 171 -7.95 -3.62 -28.99
C GLU A 171 -7.92 -5.07 -28.49
N LEU A 172 -8.94 -5.44 -27.69
CA LEU A 172 -9.18 -6.83 -27.32
C LEU A 172 -9.68 -7.62 -28.54
N PRO A 173 -9.11 -8.80 -28.83
CA PRO A 173 -9.61 -9.67 -29.89
C PRO A 173 -10.98 -10.24 -29.51
N HIS A 174 -11.95 -10.19 -30.42
CA HIS A 174 -13.31 -10.67 -30.17
C HIS A 174 -13.46 -12.21 -30.28
N ASP A 175 -12.50 -12.88 -30.90
CA ASP A 175 -12.50 -14.31 -31.23
C ASP A 175 -11.70 -15.18 -30.24
N VAL A 176 -11.75 -14.81 -28.95
CA VAL A 176 -11.03 -15.53 -27.89
C VAL A 176 -11.86 -16.69 -27.32
N LYS A 177 -11.23 -17.87 -27.22
CA LYS A 177 -11.80 -19.03 -26.54
C LYS A 177 -11.49 -19.00 -25.05
N ILE A 178 -12.52 -18.78 -24.22
CA ILE A 178 -12.38 -18.80 -22.75
C ILE A 178 -12.52 -20.24 -22.25
N THR A 179 -11.42 -20.82 -21.80
CA THR A 179 -11.35 -22.22 -21.31
C THR A 179 -11.55 -22.35 -19.80
N GLY A 180 -11.54 -21.23 -19.06
CA GLY A 180 -11.60 -21.21 -17.60
C GLY A 180 -10.25 -21.45 -16.89
N VAL A 181 -9.18 -21.70 -17.65
CA VAL A 181 -7.83 -21.94 -17.11
C VAL A 181 -6.79 -21.10 -17.85
N GLY A 182 -5.84 -20.52 -17.12
CA GLY A 182 -4.76 -19.69 -17.68
C GLY A 182 -5.20 -18.31 -18.15
N ASN A 183 -4.31 -17.59 -18.84
CA ASN A 183 -4.62 -16.32 -19.48
C ASN A 183 -5.08 -16.57 -20.94
N PRO A 184 -6.34 -16.29 -21.30
CA PRO A 184 -6.85 -16.54 -22.65
C PRO A 184 -6.12 -15.76 -23.76
N LEU A 185 -5.63 -14.55 -23.45
CA LEU A 185 -4.93 -13.71 -24.44
C LEU A 185 -3.56 -14.29 -24.79
N ALA A 186 -2.88 -14.94 -23.84
CA ALA A 186 -1.60 -15.60 -24.07
C ALA A 186 -1.68 -16.76 -25.09
N ALA A 187 -2.88 -17.31 -25.29
CA ALA A 187 -3.13 -18.37 -26.26
C ALA A 187 -3.56 -17.85 -27.64
N HIS A 188 -3.58 -16.53 -27.86
CA HIS A 188 -4.09 -15.90 -29.08
C HIS A 188 -2.96 -15.32 -29.95
N PRO A 189 -2.44 -16.05 -30.96
CA PRO A 189 -1.20 -15.69 -31.64
C PRO A 189 -1.23 -14.35 -32.36
N SER A 190 -2.36 -13.94 -32.93
CA SER A 190 -2.49 -12.65 -33.62
C SER A 190 -2.59 -11.46 -32.66
N PHE A 191 -2.87 -11.70 -31.38
CA PHE A 191 -2.82 -10.67 -30.36
C PHE A 191 -1.43 -10.59 -29.73
N VAL A 192 -0.87 -11.75 -29.35
CA VAL A 192 0.43 -11.81 -28.66
C VAL A 192 1.56 -11.36 -29.55
N ASN A 193 1.62 -11.82 -30.80
CA ASN A 193 2.75 -11.53 -31.68
C ASN A 193 2.63 -10.14 -32.26
N THR A 194 3.69 -9.34 -32.10
CA THR A 194 3.79 -7.99 -32.64
C THR A 194 5.23 -7.70 -33.07
N ILE A 195 5.51 -6.45 -33.42
CA ILE A 195 6.87 -5.98 -33.68
C ILE A 195 7.23 -4.88 -32.69
N ASP A 196 8.50 -4.79 -32.34
CA ASP A 196 9.01 -3.68 -31.54
C ASP A 196 9.22 -2.41 -32.39
N SER A 197 9.61 -1.33 -31.72
CA SER A 197 9.98 -0.05 -32.36
C SER A 197 11.13 -0.13 -33.36
N GLN A 198 11.89 -1.24 -33.40
CA GLN A 198 12.96 -1.51 -34.38
C GLN A 198 12.49 -2.42 -35.52
N GLY A 199 11.22 -2.82 -35.54
CA GLY A 199 10.65 -3.74 -36.51
C GLY A 199 11.03 -5.20 -36.30
N LYS A 200 11.58 -5.56 -35.13
CA LYS A 200 11.92 -6.95 -34.78
C LYS A 200 10.72 -7.65 -34.13
N PRO A 201 10.63 -8.99 -34.21
CA PRO A 201 9.58 -9.74 -33.52
C PRO A 201 9.55 -9.43 -32.02
N ALA A 202 8.35 -9.26 -31.48
CA ALA A 202 8.12 -8.96 -30.07
C ALA A 202 6.78 -9.56 -29.60
N LYS A 203 6.53 -9.50 -28.29
CA LYS A 203 5.29 -10.00 -27.69
C LYS A 203 4.56 -8.92 -26.91
N ARG A 204 3.25 -8.76 -27.10
CA ARG A 204 2.44 -7.88 -26.26
C ARG A 204 2.29 -8.45 -24.85
N GLU A 205 2.14 -7.56 -23.88
CA GLU A 205 1.57 -7.93 -22.58
C GLU A 205 0.18 -8.53 -22.78
N THR A 206 -0.07 -9.63 -22.08
CA THR A 206 -1.28 -10.44 -22.20
C THR A 206 -2.21 -10.24 -21.02
N ASP A 207 -1.72 -9.66 -19.93
CA ASP A 207 -2.57 -9.28 -18.82
C ASP A 207 -3.37 -8.01 -19.15
N THR A 208 -4.56 -7.95 -18.57
CA THR A 208 -5.43 -6.77 -18.64
C THR A 208 -5.36 -5.99 -17.33
N MET A 209 -5.67 -4.70 -17.39
CA MET A 209 -5.78 -3.86 -16.20
C MET A 209 -6.99 -4.25 -15.34
N ASP A 210 -6.81 -4.17 -14.03
CA ASP A 210 -7.86 -4.31 -13.03
C ASP A 210 -9.00 -3.31 -13.25
N THR A 211 -10.23 -3.70 -12.90
CA THR A 211 -11.42 -2.88 -13.15
C THR A 211 -11.41 -1.53 -12.41
N PHE A 212 -10.69 -1.42 -11.29
CA PHE A 212 -10.53 -0.14 -10.60
C PHE A 212 -9.73 0.89 -11.41
N MET A 213 -8.96 0.46 -12.42
CA MET A 213 -8.29 1.38 -13.34
C MET A 213 -9.31 2.28 -14.05
N CYS A 214 -10.36 1.70 -14.62
CA CYS A 214 -11.41 2.44 -15.31
C CYS A 214 -12.24 3.29 -14.33
N SER A 215 -12.57 2.75 -13.15
CA SER A 215 -13.39 3.48 -12.18
C SER A 215 -12.63 4.61 -11.47
N SER A 216 -11.30 4.67 -11.55
CA SER A 216 -10.53 5.71 -10.86
C SER A 216 -10.65 7.10 -11.52
N TRP A 217 -11.12 7.19 -12.76
CA TRP A 217 -11.17 8.47 -13.50
C TRP A 217 -12.43 8.70 -14.33
N TYR A 218 -13.40 7.77 -14.31
CA TYR A 218 -14.66 7.88 -15.07
C TYR A 218 -15.43 9.20 -14.85
N HIS A 219 -15.36 9.77 -13.64
CA HIS A 219 -16.00 11.03 -13.29
C HIS A 219 -15.44 12.22 -14.10
N LEU A 220 -14.16 12.15 -14.49
CA LEU A 220 -13.55 13.12 -15.41
C LEU A 220 -14.05 12.89 -16.84
N ARG A 221 -14.20 11.62 -17.25
CA ARG A 221 -14.69 11.29 -18.60
C ARG A 221 -16.14 11.72 -18.83
N TYR A 222 -16.97 11.74 -17.79
CA TYR A 222 -18.35 12.23 -17.88
C TYR A 222 -18.48 13.68 -18.30
N LEU A 223 -17.44 14.50 -18.08
CA LEU A 223 -17.45 15.90 -18.49
C LEU A 223 -17.54 16.04 -20.01
N SER A 224 -16.98 15.09 -20.75
CA SER A 224 -16.85 15.19 -22.21
C SER A 224 -16.70 13.80 -22.86
N PRO A 225 -17.75 12.97 -22.85
CA PRO A 225 -17.66 11.56 -23.22
C PRO A 225 -17.29 11.30 -24.69
N GLN A 226 -17.48 12.28 -25.57
CA GLN A 226 -17.14 12.21 -27.00
C GLN A 226 -15.82 12.92 -27.36
N TYR A 227 -15.10 13.51 -26.40
CA TYR A 227 -13.85 14.22 -26.68
C TYR A 227 -12.72 13.22 -27.00
N ASP A 228 -12.04 13.40 -28.13
CA ASP A 228 -11.10 12.41 -28.68
C ASP A 228 -9.63 12.86 -28.65
N LYS A 229 -9.32 14.07 -28.17
CA LYS A 229 -7.96 14.62 -28.16
C LYS A 229 -7.20 14.38 -26.85
N ALA A 230 -7.93 14.14 -25.76
CA ALA A 230 -7.39 13.94 -24.42
C ALA A 230 -8.41 13.16 -23.57
N PRO A 231 -8.09 12.81 -22.31
CA PRO A 231 -9.03 12.15 -21.42
C PRO A 231 -10.37 12.90 -21.25
N PHE A 232 -10.34 14.24 -21.27
CA PHE A 232 -11.50 15.13 -21.21
C PHE A 232 -11.18 16.49 -21.87
N ASP A 233 -12.24 17.24 -22.22
CA ASP A 233 -12.17 18.63 -22.69
C ASP A 233 -11.74 19.56 -21.52
N PRO A 234 -10.65 20.33 -21.67
CA PRO A 234 -10.20 21.27 -20.64
C PRO A 234 -11.22 22.35 -20.27
N GLU A 235 -12.07 22.80 -21.18
CA GLU A 235 -13.11 23.81 -20.91
C GLU A 235 -14.18 23.25 -19.96
N GLU A 236 -14.64 22.02 -20.21
CA GLU A 236 -15.60 21.34 -19.34
C GLU A 236 -14.98 21.02 -17.97
N ALA A 237 -13.71 20.64 -17.93
CA ALA A 237 -12.98 20.45 -16.68
C ALA A 237 -12.86 21.74 -15.86
N ALA A 238 -12.53 22.87 -16.49
CA ALA A 238 -12.45 24.18 -15.85
C ALA A 238 -13.78 24.62 -15.25
N TYR A 239 -14.89 24.23 -15.88
CA TYR A 239 -16.23 24.55 -15.44
C TYR A 239 -16.73 23.63 -14.32
N TRP A 240 -16.60 22.31 -14.46
CA TRP A 240 -17.26 21.35 -13.57
C TRP A 240 -16.43 20.86 -12.38
N LEU A 241 -15.10 20.83 -12.48
CA LEU A 241 -14.27 20.25 -11.41
C LEU A 241 -14.01 21.23 -10.27
N PRO A 242 -13.67 20.75 -9.06
CA PRO A 242 -13.78 19.36 -8.61
C PRO A 242 -15.24 18.96 -8.38
N VAL A 243 -15.52 17.67 -8.21
CA VAL A 243 -16.88 17.20 -7.88
C VAL A 243 -17.26 17.68 -6.49
N ASP A 244 -18.34 18.46 -6.37
CA ASP A 244 -18.77 19.03 -5.09
C ASP A 244 -19.17 17.96 -4.07
N VAL A 245 -20.01 17.01 -4.48
CA VAL A 245 -20.54 15.96 -3.60
C VAL A 245 -20.53 14.61 -4.32
N TYR A 246 -19.75 13.67 -3.80
CA TYR A 246 -19.73 12.29 -4.26
C TYR A 246 -20.45 11.39 -3.27
N THR A 247 -21.42 10.60 -3.76
CA THR A 247 -22.22 9.68 -2.94
C THR A 247 -21.97 8.23 -3.37
N GLY A 248 -21.46 7.40 -2.46
CA GLY A 248 -21.15 5.99 -2.72
C GLY A 248 -21.34 5.13 -1.47
N GLY A 249 -21.19 3.81 -1.57
CA GLY A 249 -21.25 2.94 -0.41
C GLY A 249 -19.92 2.88 0.38
N ALA A 250 -20.00 2.60 1.68
CA ALA A 250 -18.83 2.55 2.57
C ALA A 250 -17.86 1.41 2.20
N GLU A 251 -18.32 0.39 1.47
CA GLU A 251 -17.51 -0.69 0.92
C GLU A 251 -16.37 -0.21 0.00
N HIS A 252 -16.46 1.02 -0.51
CA HIS A 252 -15.47 1.61 -1.41
C HIS A 252 -14.41 2.49 -0.71
N ALA A 253 -14.44 2.59 0.62
CA ALA A 253 -13.60 3.49 1.40
C ALA A 253 -12.08 3.27 1.23
N THR A 254 -11.62 2.02 1.19
CA THR A 254 -10.18 1.67 1.16
C THR A 254 -9.67 1.23 -0.21
N MET A 255 -10.54 1.20 -1.22
CA MET A 255 -10.21 0.79 -2.59
C MET A 255 -10.52 1.92 -3.56
N HIS A 256 -11.70 1.91 -4.20
CA HIS A 256 -12.09 2.89 -5.21
C HIS A 256 -11.84 4.35 -4.80
N LEU A 257 -12.25 4.76 -3.60
CA LEU A 257 -12.02 6.15 -3.16
C LEU A 257 -10.54 6.47 -2.96
N LEU A 258 -9.72 5.50 -2.55
CA LEU A 258 -8.28 5.69 -2.45
C LEU A 258 -7.63 5.75 -3.84
N TYR A 259 -8.04 4.86 -4.75
CA TYR A 259 -7.51 4.80 -6.12
C TYR A 259 -7.89 6.03 -6.93
N ALA A 260 -9.13 6.51 -6.84
CA ALA A 260 -9.57 7.73 -7.51
C ALA A 260 -8.77 8.96 -7.06
N ARG A 261 -8.48 9.08 -5.74
CA ARG A 261 -7.62 10.14 -5.21
C ARG A 261 -6.19 10.03 -5.70
N TRP A 262 -5.62 8.83 -5.68
CA TRP A 262 -4.28 8.59 -6.22
C TRP A 262 -4.21 8.95 -7.71
N PHE A 263 -5.18 8.50 -8.50
CA PHE A 263 -5.24 8.73 -9.94
C PHE A 263 -5.38 10.22 -10.26
N ASN A 264 -6.25 10.94 -9.55
CA ASN A 264 -6.40 12.38 -9.70
C ASN A 264 -5.10 13.14 -9.40
N LYS A 265 -4.40 12.80 -8.31
CA LYS A 265 -3.09 13.41 -8.00
C LYS A 265 -2.02 13.07 -9.02
N ALA A 266 -2.02 11.84 -9.54
CA ALA A 266 -1.11 11.44 -10.62
C ALA A 266 -1.38 12.25 -11.91
N LEU A 267 -2.64 12.43 -12.30
CA LEU A 267 -3.01 13.26 -13.46
C LEU A 267 -2.62 14.74 -13.26
N ARG A 268 -2.79 15.28 -12.04
CA ARG A 268 -2.28 16.62 -11.69
C ARG A 268 -0.78 16.72 -11.85
N ASP A 269 -0.02 15.78 -11.31
CA ASP A 269 1.44 15.82 -11.34
C ASP A 269 1.99 15.60 -12.76
N LEU A 270 1.22 14.96 -13.65
CA LEU A 270 1.50 14.81 -15.07
C LEU A 270 1.06 16.03 -15.92
N GLY A 271 0.46 17.07 -15.33
CA GLY A 271 0.02 18.28 -16.03
C GLY A 271 -1.28 18.12 -16.83
N VAL A 272 -2.05 17.04 -16.62
CA VAL A 272 -3.28 16.76 -17.39
C VAL A 272 -4.37 17.81 -17.13
N PHE A 273 -4.30 18.53 -16.01
CA PHE A 273 -5.23 19.61 -15.66
C PHE A 273 -4.73 21.01 -16.04
N ASP A 274 -3.53 21.18 -16.59
CA ASP A 274 -2.89 22.50 -16.74
C ASP A 274 -3.72 23.47 -17.58
N ASP A 275 -4.30 23.00 -18.69
CA ASP A 275 -5.18 23.81 -19.53
C ASP A 275 -6.48 24.18 -18.79
N ALA A 276 -7.07 23.24 -18.06
CA ALA A 276 -8.28 23.49 -17.28
C ALA A 276 -8.03 24.52 -16.17
N ILE A 277 -6.87 24.44 -15.50
CA ILE A 277 -6.44 25.41 -14.48
C ILE A 277 -6.24 26.80 -15.10
N ARG A 278 -5.59 26.87 -16.27
CA ARG A 278 -5.40 28.13 -17.01
C ARG A 278 -6.75 28.76 -17.38
N ILE A 279 -7.65 27.98 -17.99
CA ILE A 279 -8.98 28.44 -18.41
C ILE A 279 -9.81 28.90 -17.21
N ALA A 280 -9.82 28.14 -16.10
CA ALA A 280 -10.54 28.53 -14.89
C ALA A 280 -10.03 29.88 -14.35
N LYS A 281 -8.71 30.09 -14.37
CA LYS A 281 -8.07 31.34 -13.93
C LYS A 281 -8.44 32.53 -14.82
N GLU A 282 -8.51 32.34 -16.14
CA GLU A 282 -9.00 33.36 -17.09
C GLU A 282 -10.44 33.79 -16.77
N HIS A 283 -11.24 32.88 -16.21
CA HIS A 283 -12.61 33.14 -15.74
C HIS A 283 -12.69 33.57 -14.26
N GLY A 284 -11.56 33.90 -13.63
CA GLY A 284 -11.52 34.41 -12.25
C GLY A 284 -11.73 33.34 -11.17
N ARG A 285 -11.54 32.06 -11.50
CA ARG A 285 -11.68 30.92 -10.59
C ARG A 285 -10.33 30.27 -10.31
N ASP A 286 -10.09 29.89 -9.06
CA ASP A 286 -8.96 29.03 -8.69
C ASP A 286 -9.41 27.57 -8.67
N LEU A 287 -8.89 26.75 -9.58
CA LEU A 287 -9.31 25.36 -9.75
C LEU A 287 -8.47 24.43 -8.87
N ASN A 288 -9.05 23.96 -7.77
CA ASN A 288 -8.41 22.98 -6.92
C ASN A 288 -8.55 21.56 -7.51
N VAL A 289 -7.41 20.96 -7.89
CA VAL A 289 -7.32 19.58 -8.39
C VAL A 289 -6.52 18.66 -7.45
N ASP A 290 -6.33 19.05 -6.19
CA ASP A 290 -5.65 18.18 -5.22
C ASP A 290 -6.51 16.96 -4.86
N GLU A 291 -7.82 17.12 -4.78
CA GLU A 291 -8.76 16.05 -4.48
C GLU A 291 -9.88 16.02 -5.54
N PRO A 292 -10.31 14.83 -6.00
CA PRO A 292 -11.36 14.72 -7.01
C PRO A 292 -12.75 15.07 -6.46
N TYR A 293 -12.95 14.95 -5.13
CA TYR A 293 -14.22 15.10 -4.45
C TYR A 293 -14.07 16.06 -3.25
N LEU A 294 -14.90 17.10 -3.17
CA LEU A 294 -14.90 18.03 -2.02
C LEU A 294 -15.62 17.44 -0.80
N LEU A 295 -16.70 16.70 -1.03
CA LEU A 295 -17.49 16.05 0.01
C LEU A 295 -17.80 14.59 -0.37
N LEU A 296 -17.55 13.68 0.57
CA LEU A 296 -17.91 12.26 0.45
C LEU A 296 -19.13 11.96 1.33
N ARG A 297 -20.13 11.29 0.76
CA ARG A 297 -21.32 10.79 1.48
C ARG A 297 -21.47 9.29 1.30
N ASN A 298 -21.68 8.58 2.40
CA ASN A 298 -21.97 7.15 2.37
C ASN A 298 -23.47 6.89 2.25
N GLN A 299 -23.88 6.04 1.29
CA GLN A 299 -25.25 5.54 1.20
C GLN A 299 -25.60 4.76 2.49
N GLY A 300 -26.79 5.02 3.04
CA GLY A 300 -27.27 4.35 4.25
C GLY A 300 -26.93 5.03 5.59
N GLN A 301 -26.12 6.10 5.59
CA GLN A 301 -25.88 6.93 6.78
C GLN A 301 -26.71 8.23 6.72
N ILE A 302 -28.03 8.14 6.80
CA ILE A 302 -28.85 9.30 7.19
C ILE A 302 -29.28 9.10 8.64
N LEU A 303 -28.37 9.32 9.60
CA LEU A 303 -28.68 9.57 11.03
C LEU A 303 -27.42 10.10 11.78
N GLY A 304 -26.69 11.09 11.24
CA GLY A 304 -25.53 11.67 11.96
C GLY A 304 -25.10 13.03 11.42
N GLU A 305 -24.54 13.86 12.31
CA GLU A 305 -24.05 15.21 11.96
C GLU A 305 -22.90 15.19 10.96
N GLU A 306 -22.83 16.24 10.14
CA GLU A 306 -21.87 16.40 9.06
C GLU A 306 -20.42 16.34 9.57
N ARG A 307 -19.60 15.47 8.97
CA ARG A 307 -18.14 15.48 9.15
C ARG A 307 -17.52 16.30 8.04
N LYS A 308 -16.63 17.23 8.40
CA LYS A 308 -15.77 17.90 7.42
C LYS A 308 -14.76 16.86 6.90
N GLY A 309 -14.78 16.64 5.59
CA GLY A 309 -13.80 15.82 4.86
C GLY A 309 -12.43 16.49 4.83
#